data_AF-A0A1W9MR88-F1
#
_entry.id   AF-A0A1W9MR88-F1
#
_cell.length_a   1.000
_cell.length_b   1.000
_cell.length_c   1.000
_cell.angle_alpha   90.00
_cell.angle_beta   90.00
_cell.angle_gamma   90.00
#
_symmetry.space_group_name_H-M   'P 1'
#
loop_
_entity.id
_entity.type
_entity.pdbx_description
1 polymer ?
#
loop_
_entity_poly.entity_id
_entity_poly.type
_entity_poly.pdbx_seq_one_letter_code
_entity_poly.pdbx_strand_id
1 'polypeptide(L)'
;MKKTQRGFSLIELLIVMVILGLLAALVGPKMFGKVGTSKQKAAKTQITMFESALDTYRLDTGKYPATEQGMQALRIKPQGITKWEGPYLPKDIPPDPWGNPYQYKSPGDHGPFDIISFGSDGKPGGEGEDSDIVSWKNIGE
;
A
#
# COMPACT_ATOMS: atom_id res chain seq x y z
N MET A 1 -0.38 -35.74 61.17
CA MET A 1 0.81 -35.05 60.60
C MET A 1 0.32 -33.83 59.83
N LYS A 2 0.49 -32.60 60.36
CA LYS A 2 0.09 -31.38 59.65
C LYS A 2 1.15 -31.07 58.59
N LYS A 3 0.78 -31.15 57.30
CA LYS A 3 1.63 -30.68 56.19
C LYS A 3 1.76 -29.16 56.32
N THR A 4 2.94 -28.66 56.64
CA THR A 4 3.27 -27.24 56.53
C THR A 4 3.16 -26.83 55.07
N GLN A 5 2.16 -26.00 54.75
CA GLN A 5 2.13 -25.30 53.47
C GLN A 5 3.26 -24.27 53.46
N ARG A 6 4.24 -24.45 52.57
CA ARG A 6 5.24 -23.43 52.29
C ARG A 6 4.57 -22.34 51.47
N GLY A 7 4.44 -21.14 52.04
CA GLY A 7 3.99 -19.96 51.31
C GLY A 7 5.08 -19.45 50.37
N PHE A 8 4.67 -18.76 49.31
CA PHE A 8 5.58 -18.11 48.38
C PHE A 8 6.41 -17.03 49.07
N SER A 9 7.69 -16.94 48.71
CA SER A 9 8.57 -15.86 49.15
C SER A 9 8.38 -14.61 48.28
N LEU A 10 8.65 -13.43 48.84
CA LEU A 10 8.64 -12.17 48.10
C LEU A 10 9.66 -12.17 46.95
N ILE A 11 10.78 -12.87 47.12
CA ILE A 11 11.83 -12.97 46.09
C ILE A 11 11.38 -13.78 44.88
N GLU A 12 10.61 -14.86 45.07
CA GLU A 12 10.05 -15.65 43.96
C GLU A 12 9.06 -14.83 43.14
N LEU A 13 8.19 -14.05 43.78
CA LEU A 13 7.25 -13.18 43.08
C LEU A 13 7.97 -12.08 42.29
N LEU A 14 9.05 -11.51 42.86
CA LEU A 14 9.87 -10.49 42.20
C LEU A 14 10.54 -11.03 40.93
N ILE A 15 11.11 -12.24 40.98
CA ILE A 15 11.73 -12.88 39.81
C ILE A 15 10.69 -13.09 38.69
N VAL A 16 9.48 -13.53 39.03
CA VAL A 16 8.40 -13.71 38.05
C VAL A 16 8.03 -12.39 37.38
N MET A 17 7.89 -11.30 38.13
CA MET A 17 7.57 -9.98 37.56
C MET A 17 8.65 -9.47 36.61
N VAL A 18 9.93 -9.69 36.93
CA VAL A 18 11.05 -9.31 36.06
C VAL A 18 11.00 -10.09 34.74
N ILE A 19 10.80 -11.41 34.79
CA ILE A 19 10.69 -12.25 33.58
C ILE A 19 9.49 -11.81 32.74
N LEU A 20 8.33 -11.55 33.35
CA LEU A 20 7.15 -11.06 32.64
C LEU A 20 7.38 -9.70 31.97
N GLY A 21 8.09 -8.78 32.63
CA GLY A 21 8.46 -7.48 32.05
C GLY A 21 9.39 -7.62 30.84
N LEU A 22 10.38 -8.51 30.92
CA LEU A 22 11.30 -8.80 29.81
C LEU A 22 10.57 -9.45 28.63
N LEU A 23 9.67 -10.41 28.89
CA LEU A 23 8.86 -11.04 27.85
C LEU A 23 7.91 -10.04 27.19
N ALA A 24 7.25 -9.18 27.96
CA ALA A 24 6.39 -8.13 27.42
C ALA A 24 7.14 -7.17 26.48
N ALA A 25 8.37 -6.79 26.83
CA ALA A 25 9.22 -5.93 26.00
C ALA A 25 9.62 -6.56 24.65
N LEU A 26 9.76 -7.89 24.59
CA LEU A 26 10.13 -8.61 23.37
C LEU A 26 8.93 -8.84 22.43
N VAL A 27 7.73 -9.04 22.98
CA VAL A 27 6.55 -9.46 22.21
C VAL A 27 5.68 -8.26 21.78
N GLY A 28 5.71 -7.15 22.52
CA GLY A 28 4.89 -5.95 22.26
C GLY A 28 5.04 -5.31 20.86
N PRO A 29 6.25 -5.13 20.30
CA PRO A 29 6.41 -4.33 19.07
C PRO A 29 6.05 -5.06 17.77
N LYS A 30 5.91 -6.39 17.76
CA LYS A 30 6.04 -7.19 16.52
C LYS A 30 4.74 -7.39 15.73
N MET A 31 3.60 -6.97 16.27
CA MET A 31 2.28 -7.30 15.71
C MET A 31 1.64 -6.16 14.89
N PHE A 32 1.96 -4.89 15.17
CA PHE A 32 1.31 -3.74 14.52
C PHE A 32 1.81 -3.46 13.09
N GLY A 33 2.99 -3.94 12.71
CA GLY A 33 3.55 -3.69 11.38
C GLY A 33 2.99 -4.57 10.25
N LYS A 34 2.21 -5.63 10.52
CA LYS A 34 1.84 -6.61 9.48
C LYS A 34 0.55 -6.28 8.72
N VAL A 35 -0.44 -5.66 9.35
CA VAL A 35 -1.74 -5.38 8.68
C VAL A 35 -1.61 -4.22 7.69
N GLY A 36 -0.95 -3.11 8.10
CA GLY A 36 -0.69 -1.99 7.19
C GLY A 36 0.08 -2.40 5.92
N THR A 37 1.06 -3.30 6.06
CA THR A 37 1.83 -3.80 4.91
C THR A 37 1.00 -4.56 3.87
N SER A 38 -0.12 -5.17 4.25
CA SER A 38 -0.94 -5.95 3.30
C SER A 38 -1.72 -5.04 2.36
N LYS A 39 -2.34 -3.98 2.90
CA LYS A 39 -3.02 -2.96 2.08
C LYS A 39 -2.02 -2.23 1.20
N GLN A 40 -0.90 -1.76 1.76
CA GLN A 40 0.14 -1.08 0.98
C GLN A 40 0.65 -1.97 -0.18
N LYS A 41 0.91 -3.26 0.06
CA LYS A 41 1.30 -4.22 -0.99
C LYS A 41 0.21 -4.44 -2.04
N ALA A 42 -1.06 -4.49 -1.64
CA ALA A 42 -2.17 -4.57 -2.58
C ALA A 42 -2.21 -3.31 -3.46
N ALA A 43 -2.05 -2.12 -2.86
CA ALA A 43 -2.01 -0.86 -3.59
C ALA A 43 -0.87 -0.82 -4.60
N LYS A 44 0.33 -1.30 -4.21
CA LYS A 44 1.48 -1.39 -5.12
C LYS A 44 1.25 -2.38 -6.26
N THR A 45 0.66 -3.54 -5.97
CA THR A 45 0.28 -4.52 -7.01
C THR A 45 -0.69 -3.92 -8.01
N GLN A 46 -1.69 -3.16 -7.54
CA GLN A 46 -2.64 -2.45 -8.40
C GLN A 46 -1.92 -1.40 -9.27
N ILE A 47 -0.99 -0.62 -8.69
CA ILE A 47 -0.16 0.34 -9.45
C ILE A 47 0.62 -0.38 -10.56
N THR A 48 1.28 -1.50 -10.27
CA THR A 48 2.03 -2.26 -11.29
C THR A 48 1.14 -2.82 -12.41
N MET A 49 -0.11 -3.19 -12.08
CA MET A 49 -1.10 -3.56 -13.10
C MET A 49 -1.47 -2.37 -13.98
N PHE A 50 -1.65 -1.18 -13.40
CA PHE A 50 -1.92 0.04 -14.17
C PHE A 50 -0.73 0.46 -15.03
N GLU A 51 0.50 0.35 -14.53
CA GLU A 51 1.74 0.58 -15.29
C GLU A 51 1.77 -0.29 -16.55
N SER A 52 1.50 -1.59 -16.39
CA SER A 52 1.46 -2.53 -17.52
C SER A 52 0.38 -2.16 -18.57
N ALA A 53 -0.79 -1.71 -18.10
CA ALA A 53 -1.88 -1.28 -18.98
C ALA A 53 -1.55 0.04 -19.71
N LEU A 54 -0.90 0.98 -19.02
CA LEU A 54 -0.41 2.24 -19.58
C LEU A 54 0.68 2.01 -20.63
N ASP A 55 1.59 1.08 -20.38
CA ASP A 55 2.62 0.70 -21.36
C ASP A 55 1.99 0.09 -22.61
N THR A 56 1.00 -0.78 -22.45
CA THR A 56 0.26 -1.34 -23.59
C THR A 56 -0.47 -0.25 -24.37
N TYR A 57 -1.16 0.68 -23.67
CA TYR A 57 -1.79 1.84 -24.30
C TYR A 57 -0.77 2.66 -25.12
N ARG A 58 0.44 2.85 -24.59
CA ARG A 58 1.51 3.58 -25.28
C ARG A 58 2.04 2.82 -26.50
N LEU A 59 2.11 1.49 -26.46
CA LEU A 59 2.54 0.70 -27.61
C LEU A 59 1.61 0.92 -28.82
N ASP A 60 0.30 1.00 -28.60
CA ASP A 60 -0.67 1.17 -29.68
C ASP A 60 -0.78 2.63 -30.14
N THR A 61 -0.86 3.55 -29.18
CA THR A 61 -1.17 4.97 -29.46
C THR A 61 0.06 5.85 -29.61
N GLY A 62 1.24 5.34 -29.23
CA GLY A 62 2.53 6.03 -29.24
C GLY A 62 2.83 6.91 -28.04
N LYS A 63 1.86 7.12 -27.13
CA LYS A 63 2.00 8.01 -25.96
C LYS A 63 1.16 7.52 -24.79
N TYR A 64 1.46 7.97 -23.58
CA TYR A 64 0.57 7.74 -22.43
C TYR A 64 -0.67 8.65 -22.50
N PRO A 65 -1.78 8.29 -21.83
CA PRO A 65 -2.93 9.18 -21.69
C PRO A 65 -2.53 10.51 -21.04
N ALA A 66 -3.11 11.62 -21.47
CA ALA A 66 -2.88 12.90 -20.79
C ALA A 66 -3.54 12.89 -19.40
N THR A 67 -3.06 13.74 -18.49
CA THR A 67 -3.66 13.89 -17.14
C THR A 67 -5.18 14.14 -17.20
N GLU A 68 -5.65 14.92 -18.18
CA GLU A 68 -7.08 15.22 -18.39
C GLU A 68 -7.90 14.00 -18.83
N GLN A 69 -7.27 13.07 -19.56
CA GLN A 69 -7.90 11.82 -19.97
C GLN A 69 -7.91 10.80 -18.83
N GLY A 70 -6.90 10.89 -17.96
CA GLY A 70 -6.73 10.04 -16.80
C GLY A 70 -6.52 8.56 -17.16
N MET A 71 -6.60 7.72 -16.14
CA MET A 71 -6.58 6.26 -16.33
C MET A 71 -7.85 5.74 -17.01
N GLN A 72 -8.92 6.54 -17.10
CA GLN A 72 -10.15 6.18 -17.79
C GLN A 72 -9.90 5.87 -19.27
N ALA A 73 -8.88 6.48 -19.88
CA ALA A 73 -8.41 6.18 -21.24
C ALA A 73 -7.99 4.72 -21.44
N LEU A 74 -7.67 4.00 -20.35
CA LEU A 74 -7.34 2.58 -20.38
C LEU A 74 -8.55 1.70 -20.65
N ARG A 75 -9.77 2.21 -20.49
CA ARG A 75 -11.01 1.45 -20.73
C ARG A 75 -11.89 2.05 -21.81
N ILE A 76 -11.97 3.37 -21.84
CA ILE A 76 -12.81 4.11 -22.76
C ILE A 76 -11.91 4.81 -23.75
N LYS A 77 -12.14 4.56 -25.04
CA LYS A 77 -11.41 5.22 -26.12
C LYS A 77 -11.49 6.74 -25.99
N PRO A 78 -10.36 7.45 -25.85
CA PRO A 78 -10.36 8.91 -25.82
C PRO A 78 -10.67 9.47 -27.21
N GLN A 79 -11.28 10.65 -27.25
CA GLN A 79 -11.49 11.36 -28.50
C GLN A 79 -10.16 11.73 -29.15
N GLY A 80 -10.07 11.60 -30.47
CA GLY A 80 -8.87 11.96 -31.24
C GLY A 80 -7.74 10.91 -31.24
N ILE A 81 -7.93 9.74 -30.63
CA ILE A 81 -6.97 8.63 -30.69
C ILE A 81 -7.42 7.62 -31.74
N THR A 82 -6.66 7.45 -32.81
CA THR A 82 -7.02 6.56 -33.91
C THR A 82 -6.66 5.11 -33.62
N LYS A 83 -5.42 4.85 -33.19
CA LYS A 83 -4.85 3.52 -32.92
C LYS A 83 -5.14 2.98 -31.51
N TRP A 84 -6.32 3.26 -30.96
CA TRP A 84 -6.71 2.69 -29.67
C TRP A 84 -7.29 1.29 -29.89
N GLU A 85 -6.66 0.26 -29.31
CA GLU A 85 -7.06 -1.15 -29.43
C GLU A 85 -7.51 -1.77 -28.09
N GLY A 86 -7.76 -0.92 -27.09
CA GLY A 86 -8.24 -1.34 -25.77
C GLY A 86 -9.61 -2.05 -25.79
N PRO A 87 -10.15 -2.37 -24.60
CA PRO A 87 -9.71 -1.89 -23.30
C PRO A 87 -8.43 -2.59 -22.79
N TYR A 88 -7.56 -1.81 -22.17
CA TYR A 88 -6.29 -2.24 -21.57
C TYR A 88 -6.46 -2.75 -20.13
N LEU A 89 -7.63 -2.53 -19.53
CA LEU A 89 -7.99 -3.07 -18.21
C LEU A 89 -9.23 -3.97 -18.32
N PRO A 90 -9.21 -5.16 -17.71
CA PRO A 90 -10.32 -6.12 -17.79
C PRO A 90 -11.56 -5.67 -17.02
N LYS A 91 -11.39 -4.83 -16.00
CA LYS A 91 -12.45 -4.30 -15.14
C LYS A 91 -12.30 -2.80 -14.97
N ASP A 92 -13.33 -2.16 -14.41
CA ASP A 92 -13.23 -0.77 -13.94
C ASP A 92 -12.01 -0.56 -13.06
N ILE A 93 -11.49 0.67 -13.08
CA ILE A 93 -10.36 1.06 -12.24
C ILE A 93 -10.83 0.98 -10.79
N PRO A 94 -10.33 0.02 -10.00
CA PRO A 94 -10.73 -0.08 -8.62
C PRO A 94 -10.18 1.13 -7.84
N PRO A 95 -10.85 1.54 -6.75
CA PRO A 95 -10.20 2.38 -5.77
C PRO A 95 -9.00 1.65 -5.15
N ASP A 96 -8.15 2.41 -4.48
CA ASP A 96 -7.09 1.86 -3.66
C ASP A 96 -7.67 1.05 -2.47
N PRO A 97 -6.82 0.34 -1.71
CA PRO A 97 -7.26 -0.52 -0.60
C PRO A 97 -7.92 0.21 0.57
N TRP A 98 -7.88 1.54 0.60
CA TRP A 98 -8.56 2.39 1.58
C TRP A 98 -9.83 3.03 1.03
N GLY A 99 -10.15 2.80 -0.25
CA GLY A 99 -11.34 3.32 -0.92
C GLY A 99 -11.12 4.67 -1.61
N ASN A 100 -9.89 5.17 -1.64
CA ASN A 100 -9.54 6.43 -2.29
C ASN A 100 -9.22 6.21 -3.77
N PRO A 101 -9.50 7.18 -4.66
CA PRO A 101 -9.09 7.10 -6.05
C PRO A 101 -7.56 7.25 -6.19
N TYR A 102 -6.98 6.50 -7.12
CA TYR A 102 -5.59 6.71 -7.52
C TYR A 102 -5.43 8.03 -8.28
N GLN A 103 -4.36 8.76 -7.95
CA GLN A 103 -3.97 9.95 -8.66
C GLN A 103 -3.03 9.58 -9.80
N TYR A 104 -3.38 10.05 -11.00
CA TYR A 104 -2.59 9.85 -12.21
C TYR A 104 -2.14 11.19 -12.76
N LYS A 105 -0.88 11.29 -13.16
CA LYS A 105 -0.31 12.47 -13.81
C LYS A 105 0.59 12.05 -14.97
N SER A 106 0.38 12.66 -16.13
CA SER A 106 1.29 12.57 -17.29
C SER A 106 1.37 13.92 -18.01
N PRO A 107 2.59 14.45 -18.25
CA PRO A 107 3.89 13.90 -17.86
C PRO A 107 4.09 13.87 -16.33
N GLY A 108 4.71 12.80 -15.82
CA GLY A 108 5.02 12.63 -14.40
C GLY A 108 6.18 13.53 -13.96
N ASP A 109 6.30 13.75 -12.65
CA ASP A 109 7.47 14.43 -12.08
C ASP A 109 8.66 13.47 -11.91
N HIS A 110 8.39 12.16 -11.79
CA HIS A 110 9.41 11.13 -11.54
C HIS A 110 9.65 10.21 -12.74
N GLY A 111 9.03 10.52 -13.89
CA GLY A 111 9.11 9.68 -15.07
C GLY A 111 8.07 10.08 -16.13
N PRO A 112 7.74 9.18 -17.07
CA PRO A 112 6.76 9.48 -18.11
C PRO A 112 5.33 9.67 -17.56
N PHE A 113 5.03 9.05 -16.42
CA PHE A 113 3.79 9.24 -15.67
C PHE A 113 4.04 8.90 -14.20
N ASP A 114 3.19 9.44 -13.34
CA ASP A 114 3.17 9.17 -11.90
C ASP A 114 1.80 8.60 -11.52
N ILE A 115 1.80 7.54 -10.69
CA ILE A 115 0.61 7.00 -10.05
C ILE A 115 0.82 7.02 -8.53
N ILE A 116 -0.15 7.58 -7.81
CA ILE A 116 -0.07 7.77 -6.35
C ILE A 116 -1.38 7.30 -5.70
N SER A 117 -1.26 6.53 -4.62
CA SER A 117 -2.29 6.35 -3.61
C SER A 117 -1.80 7.02 -2.32
N PHE A 118 -2.60 7.91 -1.77
CA PHE A 118 -2.27 8.68 -0.55
C PHE A 118 -2.57 7.91 0.74
N GLY A 119 -2.57 6.59 0.70
CA GLY A 119 -2.85 5.77 1.89
C GLY A 119 -4.24 6.01 2.50
N SER A 120 -4.34 5.76 3.81
CA SER A 120 -5.61 5.80 4.54
C SER A 120 -6.16 7.21 4.76
N ASP A 121 -5.30 8.23 4.86
CA ASP A 121 -5.73 9.60 5.16
C ASP A 121 -6.12 10.39 3.90
N GLY A 122 -5.76 9.87 2.71
CA GLY A 122 -6.06 10.47 1.42
C GLY A 122 -5.28 11.75 1.16
N LYS A 123 -4.19 12.01 1.89
CA LYS A 123 -3.37 13.21 1.77
C LYS A 123 -1.90 12.89 1.46
N PRO A 124 -1.17 13.80 0.80
CA PRO A 124 0.26 13.60 0.58
C PRO A 124 1.03 13.49 1.90
N GLY A 125 1.92 12.49 1.97
CA GLY A 125 2.82 12.25 3.10
C GLY A 125 2.39 11.06 3.96
N GLY A 126 2.35 11.26 5.27
CA GLY A 126 1.94 10.23 6.23
C GLY A 126 3.00 9.19 6.59
N GLU A 127 2.70 8.43 7.64
CA GLU A 127 3.50 7.29 8.11
C GLU A 127 2.59 6.08 8.33
N GLY A 128 3.13 4.86 8.25
CA GLY A 128 2.31 3.65 8.44
C GLY A 128 1.22 3.53 7.38
N GLU A 129 -0.05 3.32 7.76
CA GLU A 129 -1.14 3.20 6.78
C GLU A 129 -1.43 4.50 6.01
N ASP A 130 -0.96 5.65 6.51
CA ASP A 130 -1.14 6.94 5.85
C ASP A 130 -0.03 7.22 4.83
N SER A 131 0.99 6.37 4.75
CA SER A 131 2.12 6.60 3.84
C SER A 131 1.69 6.51 2.36
N ASP A 132 2.13 7.48 1.57
CA ASP A 132 1.98 7.46 0.11
C ASP A 132 2.59 6.21 -0.54
N ILE A 133 1.81 5.57 -1.42
CA ILE A 133 2.25 4.46 -2.27
C ILE A 133 2.35 4.97 -3.71
N VAL A 134 3.57 4.92 -4.25
CA VAL A 134 3.92 5.60 -5.51
C VAL A 134 4.46 4.63 -6.56
N SER A 135 4.30 4.97 -7.84
CA SER A 135 4.82 4.17 -8.97
C SER A 135 6.34 4.02 -8.95
N TRP A 136 7.06 5.12 -8.70
CA TRP A 136 8.53 5.17 -8.84
C TRP A 136 9.33 4.62 -7.65
N LYS A 137 8.69 4.25 -6.53
CA LYS A 137 9.37 3.66 -5.35
C LYS A 137 8.80 2.30 -4.99
N ASN A 138 9.65 1.43 -4.45
CA ASN A 138 9.22 0.17 -3.84
C ASN A 138 8.85 0.37 -2.37
N ILE A 139 7.99 -0.50 -1.85
CA ILE A 139 7.61 -0.48 -0.44
C ILE A 139 8.69 -1.19 0.37
N GLY A 140 9.32 -0.47 1.32
CA GLY A 140 10.27 -1.04 2.28
C GLY A 140 11.75 -0.86 1.94
N GLU A 141 12.08 0.03 1.02
CA GLU A 141 13.44 0.60 0.87
C GLU A 141 13.65 1.82 1.79
#